data_AF-A0A847HYD4-F1
#
_entry.id   AF-A0A847HYD4-F1
#
_cell.length_a   1.000
_cell.length_b   1.000
_cell.length_c   1.000
_cell.angle_alpha   90.00
_cell.angle_beta   90.00
_cell.angle_gamma   90.00
#
_symmetry.space_group_name_H-M   'P 1'
#
loop_
_entity.id
_entity.type
_entity.pdbx_description
1 polymer ?
#
loop_
_entity_poly.entity_id
_entity_poly.type
_entity_poly.pdbx_seq_one_letter_code
_entity_poly.pdbx_strand_id
1 'polypeptide(L)'
;MSALYQRARPTTFAEVVGQDHVKEVLATAIERGRTSHAYLFSGPRGVGKTTTARLLAMAVNCEREAEARPCGECESCRLVQAGSHPDVAELDAASNNSVDDVRELRERTGLASLRGGTRVWILDEAHMLTKAAANALLKTLEEPPPGLLFILATTEPERLPPTILSRCQHFRFRRLTDDQIQGKLARLCEEAGVGAEPEALALVARVADGGMRDAESLLDRLLVTGETITLQRAEETLGLPPRERMRALAAALAGDDLPGLLEEAAELYRAGFAPRTVAEQLARGLRDALHEQLEGRPSLGLSEAALLRLLHALDEEQERFVRYDDLYSLEVALIKARNALTGNVPAPAGTEVAPGDTRAGADAMPRRGAPASAGAAPAPRPVAPPAADPAPAPAAGAATGAASAAAAEPDDEVPPFEPNRPARRTPARAPAPDAAPADAAPVDAAAGAQERRSLSWHAVRGKAGPQLKAFLMPATATQDGDV
;
A
#
# COMPACT_ATOMS: atom_id res chain seq x y z
N MET A 1 24.09 2.50 -15.72
CA MET A 1 23.03 1.85 -16.50
C MET A 1 21.73 2.00 -15.73
N SER A 2 20.64 2.42 -16.36
CA SER A 2 19.32 2.48 -15.71
C SER A 2 18.83 1.07 -15.38
N ALA A 3 18.12 0.93 -14.27
CA ALA A 3 17.57 -0.35 -13.81
C ALA A 3 16.62 -0.96 -14.86
N LEU A 4 16.57 -2.30 -14.95
CA LEU A 4 15.78 -3.00 -15.96
C LEU A 4 14.31 -2.55 -15.98
N TYR A 5 13.67 -2.39 -14.83
CA TYR A 5 12.27 -1.97 -14.72
C TYR A 5 11.99 -0.55 -15.25
N GLN A 6 13.02 0.27 -15.42
CA GLN A 6 12.89 1.59 -16.06
C GLN A 6 13.01 1.46 -17.58
N ARG A 7 13.92 0.61 -18.05
CA ARG A 7 14.19 0.37 -19.48
C ARG A 7 13.09 -0.45 -20.16
N ALA A 8 12.60 -1.48 -19.47
CA ALA A 8 11.54 -2.39 -19.91
C ALA A 8 10.12 -1.87 -19.64
N ARG A 9 10.00 -0.57 -19.32
CA ARG A 9 8.70 0.05 -19.04
C ARG A 9 7.89 0.15 -20.35
N PRO A 10 6.65 -0.37 -20.38
CA PRO A 10 5.77 -0.26 -21.52
C PRO A 10 5.63 1.15 -22.07
N THR A 11 5.71 1.28 -23.39
CA THR A 11 5.51 2.54 -24.13
C THR A 11 4.15 2.63 -24.80
N THR A 12 3.50 1.48 -24.98
CA THR A 12 2.15 1.33 -25.54
C THR A 12 1.26 0.51 -24.60
N PHE A 13 -0.07 0.60 -24.76
CA PHE A 13 -0.99 -0.26 -24.00
C PHE A 13 -0.79 -1.75 -24.34
N ALA A 14 -0.39 -2.09 -25.56
CA ALA A 14 -0.19 -3.48 -25.98
C ALA A 14 0.96 -4.17 -25.21
N GLU A 15 2.00 -3.42 -24.83
CA GLU A 15 3.14 -3.93 -24.06
C GLU A 15 2.83 -4.18 -22.57
N VAL A 16 1.74 -3.61 -22.04
CA VAL A 16 1.35 -3.84 -20.65
C VAL A 16 0.85 -5.28 -20.51
N VAL A 17 1.55 -6.05 -19.71
CA VAL A 17 1.23 -7.46 -19.47
C VAL A 17 -0.02 -7.58 -18.58
N GLY A 18 -0.98 -8.39 -19.01
CA GLY A 18 -2.26 -8.57 -18.33
C GLY A 18 -3.07 -7.29 -18.24
N GLN A 19 -4.01 -7.22 -17.28
CA GLN A 19 -4.90 -6.07 -17.06
C GLN A 19 -5.77 -5.70 -18.28
N ASP A 20 -6.16 -6.67 -19.10
CA ASP A 20 -6.89 -6.41 -20.36
C ASP A 20 -8.18 -5.63 -20.11
N HIS A 21 -8.87 -5.91 -19.00
CA HIS A 21 -10.06 -5.19 -18.55
C HIS A 21 -9.84 -3.69 -18.25
N VAL A 22 -8.60 -3.26 -18.01
CA VAL A 22 -8.26 -1.84 -17.85
C VAL A 22 -7.82 -1.24 -19.17
N LYS A 23 -6.88 -1.91 -19.87
CA LYS A 23 -6.26 -1.40 -21.08
C LYS A 23 -7.26 -1.20 -22.21
N GLU A 24 -8.15 -2.16 -22.42
CA GLU A 24 -9.17 -2.11 -23.49
C GLU A 24 -10.15 -0.95 -23.27
N VAL A 25 -10.57 -0.74 -22.02
CA VAL A 25 -11.49 0.35 -21.67
C VAL A 25 -10.83 1.71 -21.85
N LEU A 26 -9.57 1.86 -21.40
CA LEU A 26 -8.82 3.11 -21.57
C LEU A 26 -8.55 3.40 -23.04
N ALA A 27 -8.08 2.42 -23.82
CA ALA A 27 -7.84 2.56 -25.25
C ALA A 27 -9.12 3.00 -25.99
N THR A 28 -10.24 2.31 -25.73
CA THR A 28 -11.54 2.65 -26.31
C THR A 28 -12.00 4.07 -25.93
N ALA A 29 -11.77 4.49 -24.68
CA ALA A 29 -12.13 5.83 -24.21
C ALA A 29 -11.30 6.92 -24.91
N ILE A 30 -10.01 6.65 -25.15
CA ILE A 30 -9.10 7.55 -25.88
C ILE A 30 -9.53 7.66 -27.34
N GLU A 31 -9.74 6.53 -28.02
CA GLU A 31 -10.18 6.47 -29.42
C GLU A 31 -11.47 7.26 -29.64
N ARG A 32 -12.43 7.13 -28.70
CA ARG A 32 -13.72 7.81 -28.78
C ARG A 32 -13.71 9.25 -28.29
N GLY A 33 -12.59 9.76 -27.79
CA GLY A 33 -12.50 11.09 -27.17
C GLY A 33 -13.40 11.26 -25.94
N ARG A 34 -13.63 10.18 -25.18
CA ARG A 34 -14.52 10.13 -24.01
C ARG A 34 -13.76 9.86 -22.71
N THR A 35 -12.61 10.50 -22.54
CA THR A 35 -11.84 10.39 -21.30
C THR A 35 -12.54 11.12 -20.15
N SER A 36 -12.56 10.52 -18.96
CA SER A 36 -12.97 11.18 -17.71
C SER A 36 -12.00 12.29 -17.32
N HIS A 37 -12.43 13.21 -16.45
CA HIS A 37 -11.56 14.22 -15.82
C HIS A 37 -10.74 13.63 -14.65
N ALA A 38 -11.17 12.51 -14.07
CA ALA A 38 -10.50 11.87 -12.96
C ALA A 38 -10.56 10.34 -13.03
N TYR A 39 -9.40 9.70 -12.81
CA TYR A 39 -9.22 8.25 -12.75
C TYR A 39 -8.59 7.86 -11.42
N LEU A 40 -9.03 6.72 -10.88
CA LEU A 40 -8.41 6.08 -9.74
C LEU A 40 -7.92 4.69 -10.14
N PHE A 41 -6.62 4.45 -10.04
CA PHE A 41 -5.97 3.18 -10.30
C PHE A 41 -5.61 2.54 -8.96
N SER A 42 -6.29 1.47 -8.57
CA SER A 42 -6.00 0.78 -7.31
C SER A 42 -5.55 -0.65 -7.54
N GLY A 43 -4.77 -1.18 -6.61
CA GLY A 43 -4.37 -2.59 -6.63
C GLY A 43 -2.96 -2.81 -6.07
N PRO A 44 -2.48 -4.06 -6.02
CA PRO A 44 -1.22 -4.41 -5.40
C PRO A 44 -0.02 -3.62 -5.97
N ARG A 45 1.08 -3.58 -5.21
CA ARG A 45 2.34 -3.00 -5.68
C ARG A 45 2.85 -3.75 -6.93
N GLY A 46 3.48 -3.02 -7.85
CA GLY A 46 4.19 -3.63 -8.99
C GLY A 46 3.32 -4.14 -10.15
N VAL A 47 1.99 -4.01 -10.11
CA VAL A 47 1.06 -4.50 -11.15
C VAL A 47 0.86 -3.57 -12.37
N GLY A 48 1.56 -2.43 -12.41
CA GLY A 48 1.53 -1.51 -13.55
C GLY A 48 0.60 -0.28 -13.42
N LYS A 49 0.21 0.12 -12.21
CA LYS A 49 -0.65 1.30 -11.96
C LYS A 49 -0.04 2.60 -12.53
N THR A 50 1.13 3.01 -12.01
CA THR A 50 1.84 4.23 -12.41
C THR A 50 2.27 4.18 -13.88
N THR A 51 2.65 2.99 -14.37
CA THR A 51 2.94 2.77 -15.79
C THR A 51 1.72 3.07 -16.66
N THR A 52 0.55 2.55 -16.31
CA THR A 52 -0.69 2.81 -17.05
C THR A 52 -1.12 4.28 -16.94
N ALA A 53 -0.86 4.93 -15.79
CA ALA A 53 -1.08 6.37 -15.61
C ALA A 53 -0.25 7.20 -16.59
N ARG A 54 1.04 6.86 -16.74
CA ARG A 54 1.91 7.50 -17.73
C ARG A 54 1.46 7.23 -19.16
N LEU A 55 1.04 6.00 -19.49
CA LEU A 55 0.51 5.69 -20.82
C LEU A 55 -0.74 6.48 -21.15
N LEU A 56 -1.66 6.65 -20.19
CA LEU A 56 -2.82 7.51 -20.36
C LEU A 56 -2.41 8.98 -20.57
N ALA A 57 -1.46 9.48 -19.77
CA ALA A 57 -0.93 10.84 -19.92
C ALA A 57 -0.23 11.07 -21.27
N MET A 58 0.51 10.06 -21.76
CA MET A 58 1.09 10.05 -23.09
C MET A 58 0.00 10.06 -24.17
N ALA A 59 -1.06 9.27 -23.99
CA ALA A 59 -2.11 9.13 -24.99
C ALA A 59 -2.91 10.42 -25.16
N VAL A 60 -3.32 11.08 -24.07
CA VAL A 60 -4.10 12.32 -24.15
C VAL A 60 -3.31 13.51 -24.71
N ASN A 61 -1.97 13.46 -24.67
CA ASN A 61 -1.07 14.47 -25.21
C ASN A 61 -0.33 14.04 -26.48
N CYS A 62 -0.67 12.87 -27.02
CA CYS A 62 0.00 12.33 -28.21
C CYS A 62 -0.34 13.17 -29.45
N GLU A 63 0.67 13.43 -30.27
CA GLU A 63 0.57 14.22 -31.50
C GLU A 63 0.01 13.41 -32.70
N ARG A 64 -0.18 12.10 -32.54
CA ARG A 64 -0.71 11.19 -33.58
C ARG A 64 -2.24 11.11 -33.54
N GLU A 65 -2.83 10.45 -34.55
CA GLU A 65 -4.26 10.13 -34.60
C GLU A 65 -4.67 9.15 -33.49
N ALA A 66 -5.96 9.14 -33.12
CA ALA A 66 -6.48 8.56 -31.90
C ALA A 66 -6.17 7.05 -31.76
N GLU A 67 -6.26 6.32 -32.87
CA GLU A 67 -6.00 4.89 -33.00
C GLU A 67 -4.53 4.52 -32.77
N ALA A 68 -3.63 5.48 -32.95
CA ALA A 68 -2.19 5.32 -32.76
C ALA A 68 -1.69 5.86 -31.41
N ARG A 69 -2.60 6.20 -30.47
CA ARG A 69 -2.24 6.77 -29.16
C ARG A 69 -2.16 5.71 -28.06
N PRO A 70 -1.13 5.74 -27.19
CA PRO A 70 0.09 6.51 -27.31
C PRO A 70 1.04 5.87 -28.34
N CYS A 71 1.70 6.70 -29.15
CA CYS A 71 2.61 6.19 -30.18
C CYS A 71 4.02 5.85 -29.66
N GLY A 72 4.37 6.29 -28.44
CA GLY A 72 5.70 6.08 -27.85
C GLY A 72 6.84 6.90 -28.45
N GLU A 73 6.68 7.43 -29.67
CA GLU A 73 7.79 8.01 -30.44
C GLU A 73 7.73 9.52 -30.65
N CYS A 74 6.57 10.18 -30.52
CA CYS A 74 6.46 11.63 -30.71
C CYS A 74 7.12 12.40 -29.55
N GLU A 75 7.38 13.70 -29.74
CA GLU A 75 8.09 14.51 -28.75
C GLU A 75 7.35 14.52 -27.41
N SER A 76 6.03 14.75 -27.43
CA SER A 76 5.22 14.67 -26.20
C SER A 76 5.34 13.31 -25.50
N CYS A 77 5.20 12.19 -26.21
CA CYS A 77 5.35 10.85 -25.64
C CYS A 77 6.72 10.64 -24.98
N ARG A 78 7.81 11.06 -25.64
CA ARG A 78 9.17 10.95 -25.09
C ARG A 78 9.36 11.82 -23.84
N LEU A 79 8.82 13.04 -23.83
CA LEU A 79 8.88 13.92 -22.67
C LEU A 79 8.13 13.34 -21.46
N VAL A 80 6.97 12.72 -21.67
CA VAL A 80 6.22 12.07 -20.57
C VAL A 80 6.98 10.84 -20.04
N GLN A 81 7.58 10.05 -20.93
CA GLN A 81 8.43 8.92 -20.53
C GLN A 81 9.63 9.37 -19.70
N ALA A 82 10.30 10.45 -20.13
CA ALA A 82 11.42 11.06 -19.42
C ALA A 82 11.00 11.77 -18.11
N GLY A 83 9.70 11.98 -17.87
CA GLY A 83 9.20 12.72 -16.70
C GLY A 83 9.46 14.23 -16.76
N SER A 84 9.69 14.77 -17.97
CA SER A 84 10.04 16.18 -18.19
C SER A 84 8.99 16.94 -19.01
N HIS A 85 7.79 16.38 -19.17
CA HIS A 85 6.72 17.02 -19.93
C HIS A 85 6.14 18.20 -19.13
N PRO A 86 6.06 19.41 -19.71
CA PRO A 86 5.64 20.61 -18.97
C PRO A 86 4.19 20.54 -18.46
N ASP A 87 3.32 19.85 -19.21
CA ASP A 87 1.90 19.69 -18.85
C ASP A 87 1.58 18.37 -18.11
N VAL A 88 2.58 17.53 -17.79
CA VAL A 88 2.37 16.29 -17.01
C VAL A 88 3.19 16.35 -15.73
N ALA A 89 2.51 16.39 -14.59
CA ALA A 89 3.14 16.37 -13.28
C ALA A 89 2.89 15.01 -12.61
N GLU A 90 3.96 14.30 -12.24
CA GLU A 90 3.89 13.11 -11.40
C GLU A 90 4.41 13.45 -10.01
N LEU A 91 3.57 13.21 -9.00
CA LEU A 91 3.82 13.57 -7.62
C LEU A 91 3.61 12.32 -6.77
N ASP A 92 4.62 12.01 -5.96
CA ASP A 92 4.49 11.01 -4.92
C ASP A 92 3.81 11.64 -3.70
N ALA A 93 2.60 11.20 -3.38
CA ALA A 93 1.85 11.71 -2.26
C ALA A 93 2.50 11.33 -0.92
N ALA A 94 3.41 10.35 -0.84
CA ALA A 94 4.15 10.11 0.40
C ALA A 94 5.06 11.31 0.75
N SER A 95 5.59 12.00 -0.27
CA SER A 95 6.50 13.13 -0.12
C SER A 95 5.79 14.49 -0.22
N ASN A 96 4.62 14.56 -0.86
CA ASN A 96 3.85 15.77 -1.13
C ASN A 96 2.42 15.65 -0.55
N ASN A 97 2.30 15.31 0.73
CA ASN A 97 1.01 15.03 1.39
C ASN A 97 0.38 16.23 2.08
N SER A 98 1.03 17.41 2.11
CA SER A 98 0.56 18.54 2.90
C SER A 98 -0.54 19.32 2.17
N VAL A 99 -1.29 20.11 2.94
CA VAL A 99 -2.33 20.99 2.38
C VAL A 99 -1.70 22.05 1.49
N ASP A 100 -0.53 22.53 1.86
CA ASP A 100 0.14 23.62 1.16
C ASP A 100 0.71 23.11 -0.18
N ASP A 101 1.24 21.88 -0.24
CA ASP A 101 1.62 21.24 -1.52
C ASP A 101 0.42 21.17 -2.47
N VAL A 102 -0.74 20.70 -1.98
CA VAL A 102 -1.96 20.62 -2.79
C VAL A 102 -2.47 22.00 -3.20
N ARG A 103 -2.31 23.02 -2.35
CA ARG A 103 -2.71 24.40 -2.68
C ARG A 103 -1.82 24.97 -3.77
N GLU A 104 -0.50 24.82 -3.65
CA GLU A 104 0.45 25.26 -4.68
C GLU A 104 0.13 24.58 -6.01
N LEU A 105 -0.13 23.27 -5.98
CA LEU A 105 -0.60 22.55 -7.15
C LEU A 105 -1.88 23.18 -7.69
N ARG A 106 -2.89 23.38 -6.85
CA ARG A 106 -4.19 23.93 -7.26
C ARG A 106 -4.06 25.33 -7.89
N GLU A 107 -3.18 26.19 -7.38
CA GLU A 107 -2.91 27.49 -8.01
C GLU A 107 -2.41 27.34 -9.43
N ARG A 108 -1.58 26.31 -9.67
CA ARG A 108 -1.09 26.02 -11.00
C ARG A 108 -2.21 25.49 -11.91
N THR A 109 -3.30 24.88 -11.42
CA THR A 109 -4.40 24.31 -12.27
C THR A 109 -5.10 25.33 -13.15
N GLY A 110 -5.17 26.60 -12.73
CA GLY A 110 -5.84 27.64 -13.50
C GLY A 110 -5.07 28.11 -14.73
N LEU A 111 -3.83 27.65 -14.91
CA LEU A 111 -2.99 28.00 -16.04
C LEU A 111 -3.30 27.09 -17.23
N ALA A 112 -3.43 27.70 -18.42
CA ALA A 112 -3.55 27.00 -19.69
C ALA A 112 -2.33 26.09 -19.94
N SER A 113 -2.54 25.01 -20.70
CA SER A 113 -1.44 24.12 -21.06
C SER A 113 -0.44 24.84 -21.97
N LEU A 114 0.84 24.58 -21.74
CA LEU A 114 1.93 25.22 -22.47
C LEU A 114 2.03 24.72 -23.91
N ARG A 115 1.64 23.47 -24.15
CA ARG A 115 1.68 22.84 -25.49
C ARG A 115 0.31 22.67 -26.15
N GLY A 116 -0.74 23.30 -25.62
CA GLY A 116 -2.11 23.24 -26.18
C GLY A 116 -2.82 21.89 -26.00
N GLY A 117 -2.27 20.99 -25.18
CA GLY A 117 -2.82 19.67 -24.85
C GLY A 117 -3.60 19.63 -23.52
N THR A 118 -3.77 18.42 -22.99
CA THR A 118 -4.40 18.16 -21.68
C THR A 118 -3.35 18.21 -20.58
N ARG A 119 -3.61 18.97 -19.53
CA ARG A 119 -2.79 18.95 -18.33
C ARG A 119 -3.10 17.71 -17.50
N VAL A 120 -2.08 16.93 -17.17
CA VAL A 120 -2.26 15.65 -16.48
C VAL A 120 -1.51 15.65 -15.17
N TRP A 121 -2.21 15.30 -14.10
CA TRP A 121 -1.62 15.14 -12.78
C TRP A 121 -1.74 13.71 -12.32
N ILE A 122 -0.60 13.10 -12.05
CA ILE A 122 -0.48 11.74 -11.53
C ILE A 122 -0.11 11.85 -10.06
N LEU A 123 -0.99 11.41 -9.18
CA LEU A 123 -0.78 11.32 -7.74
C LEU A 123 -0.52 9.86 -7.37
N ASP A 124 0.74 9.47 -7.22
CA ASP A 124 1.10 8.12 -6.78
C ASP A 124 0.99 7.99 -5.25
N GLU A 125 0.69 6.79 -4.79
CA GLU A 125 0.37 6.48 -3.39
C GLU A 125 -0.62 7.45 -2.73
N ALA A 126 -1.70 7.79 -3.43
CA ALA A 126 -2.68 8.80 -3.01
C ALA A 126 -3.31 8.55 -1.63
N HIS A 127 -3.26 7.32 -1.11
CA HIS A 127 -3.70 7.00 0.26
C HIS A 127 -2.82 7.65 1.35
N MET A 128 -1.63 8.13 1.00
CA MET A 128 -0.70 8.84 1.88
C MET A 128 -1.03 10.33 2.04
N LEU A 129 -1.98 10.87 1.27
CA LEU A 129 -2.46 12.24 1.43
C LEU A 129 -3.01 12.46 2.83
N THR A 130 -2.65 13.59 3.43
CA THR A 130 -3.32 14.01 4.68
C THR A 130 -4.79 14.28 4.41
N LYS A 131 -5.64 14.12 5.44
CA LYS A 131 -7.08 14.41 5.33
C LYS A 131 -7.35 15.82 4.79
N ALA A 132 -6.55 16.78 5.22
CA ALA A 132 -6.71 18.16 4.80
C ALA A 132 -6.28 18.38 3.34
N ALA A 133 -5.21 17.71 2.88
CA ALA A 133 -4.81 17.71 1.46
C ALA A 133 -5.88 17.06 0.57
N ALA A 134 -6.42 15.91 0.98
CA ALA A 134 -7.51 15.24 0.28
C ALA A 134 -8.76 16.14 0.15
N ASN A 135 -9.13 16.85 1.22
CA ASN A 135 -10.25 17.80 1.21
C ASN A 135 -9.99 19.00 0.28
N ALA A 136 -8.74 19.48 0.20
CA ALA A 136 -8.37 20.57 -0.69
C ALA A 136 -8.49 20.20 -2.18
N LEU A 137 -8.35 18.90 -2.52
CA LEU A 137 -8.56 18.38 -3.88
C LEU A 137 -10.03 18.29 -4.28
N LEU A 138 -10.96 18.15 -3.32
CA LEU A 138 -12.37 17.89 -3.61
C LEU A 138 -12.99 18.94 -4.52
N LYS A 139 -12.73 20.23 -4.28
CA LYS A 139 -13.27 21.31 -5.11
C LYS A 139 -12.83 21.17 -6.58
N THR A 140 -11.57 20.79 -6.80
CA THR A 140 -11.01 20.63 -8.15
C THR A 140 -11.50 19.34 -8.82
N LEU A 141 -11.82 18.30 -8.04
CA LEU A 141 -12.42 17.07 -8.55
C LEU A 141 -13.92 17.24 -8.86
N GLU A 142 -14.62 18.12 -8.15
CA GLU A 142 -16.04 18.46 -8.39
C GLU A 142 -16.22 19.34 -9.63
N GLU A 143 -15.41 20.38 -9.72
CA GLU A 143 -15.48 21.39 -10.78
C GLU A 143 -14.09 21.49 -11.44
N PRO A 144 -13.69 20.48 -12.23
CA PRO A 144 -12.37 20.47 -12.84
C PRO A 144 -12.26 21.58 -13.89
N PRO A 145 -11.15 22.34 -13.90
CA PRO A 145 -10.83 23.23 -15.00
C PRO A 145 -10.83 22.47 -16.35
N PRO A 146 -11.26 23.12 -17.44
CA PRO A 146 -11.25 22.49 -18.76
C PRO A 146 -9.83 22.10 -19.16
N GLY A 147 -9.66 20.86 -19.64
CA GLY A 147 -8.36 20.35 -20.04
C GLY A 147 -7.46 19.88 -18.89
N LEU A 148 -7.99 19.69 -17.68
CA LEU A 148 -7.29 19.04 -16.57
C LEU A 148 -7.74 17.58 -16.40
N LEU A 149 -6.77 16.69 -16.24
CA LEU A 149 -6.94 15.25 -16.02
C LEU A 149 -6.21 14.82 -14.74
N PHE A 150 -6.94 14.26 -13.78
CA PHE A 150 -6.39 13.62 -12.59
C PHE A 150 -6.26 12.12 -12.76
N ILE A 151 -5.12 11.57 -12.34
CA ILE A 151 -4.89 10.13 -12.23
C ILE A 151 -4.33 9.85 -10.84
N LEU A 152 -5.13 9.24 -9.98
CA LEU A 152 -4.72 8.82 -8.65
C LEU A 152 -4.31 7.36 -8.70
N ALA A 153 -3.17 6.99 -8.12
CA ALA A 153 -2.74 5.60 -7.97
C ALA A 153 -2.60 5.25 -6.49
N THR A 154 -3.04 4.06 -6.08
CA THR A 154 -2.95 3.63 -4.67
C THR A 154 -2.90 2.10 -4.52
N THR A 155 -2.21 1.62 -3.49
CA THR A 155 -2.31 0.23 -3.02
C THR A 155 -3.51 -0.02 -2.11
N GLU A 156 -3.95 1.00 -1.38
CA GLU A 156 -4.94 0.92 -0.30
C GLU A 156 -6.13 1.85 -0.60
N PRO A 157 -7.06 1.48 -1.51
CA PRO A 157 -8.20 2.33 -1.88
C PRO A 157 -9.15 2.62 -0.71
N GLU A 158 -9.26 1.71 0.26
CA GLU A 158 -10.09 1.84 1.46
C GLU A 158 -9.66 2.96 2.41
N ARG A 159 -8.40 3.43 2.30
CA ARG A 159 -7.90 4.57 3.08
C ARG A 159 -8.22 5.92 2.44
N LEU A 160 -8.66 5.93 1.19
CA LEU A 160 -9.10 7.15 0.53
C LEU A 160 -10.50 7.57 1.03
N PRO A 161 -10.77 8.88 1.18
CA PRO A 161 -12.11 9.35 1.49
C PRO A 161 -13.13 8.88 0.44
N PRO A 162 -14.33 8.41 0.84
CA PRO A 162 -15.39 8.03 -0.09
C PRO A 162 -15.79 9.16 -1.05
N THR A 163 -15.60 10.41 -0.65
CA THR A 163 -15.83 11.61 -1.47
C THR A 163 -14.90 11.72 -2.67
N ILE A 164 -13.65 11.24 -2.57
CA ILE A 164 -12.73 11.14 -3.73
C ILE A 164 -13.15 9.97 -4.62
N LEU A 165 -13.42 8.80 -4.01
CA LEU A 165 -13.81 7.59 -4.75
C LEU A 165 -15.02 7.83 -5.65
N SER A 166 -16.04 8.53 -5.15
CA SER A 166 -17.28 8.81 -5.89
C SER A 166 -17.11 9.74 -7.09
N ARG A 167 -15.98 10.45 -7.20
CA ARG A 167 -15.69 11.43 -8.26
C ARG A 167 -14.68 10.91 -9.28
N CYS A 168 -14.12 9.73 -9.06
CA CYS A 168 -13.13 9.13 -9.95
C CYS A 168 -13.72 7.93 -10.69
N GLN A 169 -13.31 7.74 -11.94
CA GLN A 169 -13.51 6.45 -12.59
C GLN A 169 -12.51 5.44 -12.03
N HIS A 170 -13.00 4.46 -11.28
CA HIS A 170 -12.16 3.52 -10.54
C HIS A 170 -11.84 2.27 -11.36
N PHE A 171 -10.54 2.05 -11.60
CA PHE A 171 -9.98 0.84 -12.20
C PHE A 171 -9.18 0.04 -11.18
N ARG A 172 -9.58 -1.22 -10.97
CA ARG A 172 -8.90 -2.15 -10.09
C ARG A 172 -7.95 -3.04 -10.87
N PHE A 173 -6.66 -2.91 -10.58
CA PHE A 173 -5.59 -3.76 -11.09
C PHE A 173 -5.51 -5.05 -10.26
N ARG A 174 -5.22 -6.16 -10.93
CA ARG A 174 -5.14 -7.49 -10.33
C ARG A 174 -3.68 -7.94 -10.23
N ARG A 175 -3.37 -8.93 -9.39
CA ARG A 175 -2.07 -9.60 -9.46
C ARG A 175 -1.91 -10.27 -10.82
N LEU A 176 -0.71 -10.21 -11.38
CA LEU A 176 -0.39 -10.95 -12.59
C LEU A 176 -0.25 -12.44 -12.26
N THR A 177 -0.59 -13.29 -13.21
CA THR A 177 -0.35 -14.74 -13.07
C THR A 177 1.14 -15.03 -13.27
N ASP A 178 1.63 -16.13 -12.69
CA ASP A 178 3.03 -16.55 -12.84
C ASP A 178 3.43 -16.72 -14.31
N ASP A 179 2.55 -17.29 -15.15
CA ASP A 179 2.79 -17.47 -16.59
C ASP A 179 2.98 -16.15 -17.33
N GLN A 180 2.16 -15.14 -16.99
CA GLN A 180 2.28 -13.79 -17.55
C GLN A 180 3.62 -13.13 -17.19
N ILE A 181 4.06 -13.30 -15.94
CA ILE A 181 5.37 -12.78 -15.50
C ILE A 181 6.48 -13.53 -16.22
N GLN A 182 6.47 -14.87 -16.16
CA GLN A 182 7.46 -15.72 -16.79
C GLN A 182 7.61 -15.41 -18.29
N GLY A 183 6.49 -15.28 -19.01
CA GLY A 183 6.51 -14.93 -20.44
C GLY A 183 7.07 -13.54 -20.74
N LYS A 184 6.97 -12.58 -19.81
CA LYS A 184 7.68 -11.30 -19.95
C LYS A 184 9.17 -11.45 -19.67
N LEU A 185 9.53 -12.14 -18.58
CA LEU A 185 10.93 -12.35 -18.22
C LEU A 185 11.71 -13.09 -19.31
N ALA A 186 11.09 -14.10 -19.93
CA ALA A 186 11.68 -14.84 -21.04
C ALA A 186 12.04 -13.92 -22.22
N ARG A 187 11.10 -13.04 -22.63
CA ARG A 187 11.34 -12.05 -23.69
C ARG A 187 12.47 -11.09 -23.33
N LEU A 188 12.53 -10.63 -22.08
CA LEU A 188 13.63 -9.75 -21.63
C LEU A 188 14.99 -10.46 -21.65
N CYS A 189 15.05 -11.75 -21.32
CA CYS A 189 16.27 -12.55 -21.44
C CYS A 189 16.70 -12.71 -22.90
N GLU A 190 15.74 -12.99 -23.80
CA GLU A 190 15.99 -13.09 -25.25
C GLU A 190 16.53 -11.78 -25.82
N GLU A 191 15.91 -10.64 -25.47
CA GLU A 191 16.38 -9.30 -25.85
C GLU A 191 17.79 -8.98 -25.32
N ALA A 192 18.12 -9.49 -24.13
CA ALA A 192 19.45 -9.37 -23.53
C ALA A 192 20.47 -10.36 -24.10
N GLY A 193 20.05 -11.34 -24.91
CA GLY A 193 20.91 -12.40 -25.43
C GLY A 193 21.40 -13.39 -24.37
N VAL A 194 20.68 -13.53 -23.26
CA VAL A 194 21.03 -14.41 -22.13
C VAL A 194 20.10 -15.62 -22.11
N GLY A 195 20.68 -16.83 -22.09
CA GLY A 195 19.90 -18.06 -21.92
C GLY A 195 19.28 -18.15 -20.52
N ALA A 196 18.05 -18.64 -20.41
CA ALA A 196 17.38 -18.83 -19.12
C ALA A 196 16.58 -20.13 -19.09
N GLU A 197 16.70 -20.89 -18.00
CA GLU A 197 15.90 -22.09 -17.78
C GLU A 197 14.46 -21.71 -17.42
N PRO A 198 13.43 -22.39 -17.98
CA PRO A 198 12.04 -22.10 -17.66
C PRO A 198 11.73 -22.19 -16.15
N GLU A 199 12.36 -23.15 -15.45
CA GLU A 199 12.15 -23.33 -14.01
C GLU A 199 12.73 -22.18 -13.18
N ALA A 200 13.84 -21.57 -13.62
CA ALA A 200 14.43 -20.41 -12.98
C ALA A 200 13.52 -19.18 -13.13
N LEU A 201 12.98 -18.95 -14.33
CA LEU A 201 12.03 -17.86 -14.58
C LEU A 201 10.72 -18.07 -13.82
N ALA A 202 10.23 -19.31 -13.74
CA ALA A 202 9.07 -19.65 -12.95
C ALA A 202 9.31 -19.42 -11.44
N LEU A 203 10.52 -19.68 -10.94
CA LEU A 203 10.91 -19.34 -9.57
C LEU A 203 10.85 -17.83 -9.33
N VAL A 204 11.44 -17.02 -10.22
CA VAL A 204 11.39 -15.56 -10.12
C VAL A 204 9.94 -15.05 -10.15
N ALA A 205 9.10 -15.59 -11.03
CA ALA A 205 7.69 -15.23 -11.11
C ALA A 205 6.94 -15.52 -9.80
N ARG A 206 7.14 -16.72 -9.22
CA ARG A 206 6.54 -17.11 -7.93
C ARG A 206 6.98 -16.23 -6.77
N VAL A 207 8.27 -15.84 -6.74
CA VAL A 207 8.83 -14.96 -5.69
C VAL A 207 8.31 -13.54 -5.83
N ALA A 208 8.07 -13.08 -7.07
CA ALA A 208 7.52 -11.76 -7.35
C ALA A 208 6.04 -11.59 -6.97
N ASP A 209 5.33 -12.69 -6.66
CA ASP A 209 3.96 -12.69 -6.12
C ASP A 209 2.98 -11.82 -6.97
N GLY A 210 3.06 -11.91 -8.29
CA GLY A 210 2.20 -11.16 -9.19
C GLY A 210 2.60 -9.69 -9.43
N GLY A 211 3.72 -9.21 -8.87
CA GLY A 211 4.29 -7.88 -9.08
C GLY A 211 5.35 -7.85 -10.17
N MET A 212 5.06 -7.27 -11.34
CA MET A 212 6.00 -7.20 -12.47
C MET A 212 7.28 -6.41 -12.13
N ARG A 213 7.14 -5.29 -11.42
CA ARG A 213 8.31 -4.48 -11.01
C ARG A 213 9.28 -5.28 -10.14
N ASP A 214 8.75 -6.13 -9.27
CA ASP A 214 9.57 -6.99 -8.42
C ASP A 214 10.26 -8.06 -9.27
N ALA A 215 9.51 -8.73 -10.16
CA ALA A 215 10.06 -9.71 -11.09
C ALA A 215 11.21 -9.16 -11.94
N GLU A 216 11.03 -7.97 -12.52
CA GLU A 216 12.07 -7.28 -13.30
C GLU A 216 13.28 -6.90 -12.45
N SER A 217 13.07 -6.49 -11.19
CA SER A 217 14.16 -6.14 -10.28
C SER A 217 14.97 -7.38 -9.86
N LEU A 218 14.32 -8.53 -9.72
CA LEU A 218 14.98 -9.81 -9.46
C LEU A 218 15.74 -10.29 -10.70
N LEU A 219 15.13 -10.18 -11.88
CA LEU A 219 15.78 -10.50 -13.15
C LEU A 219 17.00 -9.60 -13.42
N ASP A 220 16.96 -8.31 -13.07
CA ASP A 220 18.10 -7.40 -13.24
C ASP A 220 19.34 -7.93 -12.50
N ARG A 221 19.15 -8.46 -11.28
CA ARG A 221 20.22 -9.16 -10.51
C ARG A 221 20.69 -10.42 -11.24
N LEU A 222 19.73 -11.14 -11.82
CA LEU A 222 19.86 -12.22 -12.80
C LEU A 222 20.88 -11.95 -13.91
N LEU A 223 20.80 -10.75 -14.49
CA LEU A 223 21.50 -10.42 -15.71
C LEU A 223 22.91 -9.85 -15.49
N VAL A 224 23.25 -9.38 -14.28
CA VAL A 224 24.55 -8.74 -13.98
C VAL A 224 25.76 -9.59 -14.40
N THR A 225 25.64 -10.90 -14.25
CA THR A 225 26.70 -11.88 -14.49
C THR A 225 26.86 -12.22 -15.97
N GLY A 226 25.83 -12.00 -16.81
CA GLY A 226 25.82 -12.32 -18.24
C GLY A 226 25.80 -13.81 -18.59
N GLU A 227 25.90 -14.70 -17.60
CA GLU A 227 25.84 -16.15 -17.80
C GLU A 227 24.39 -16.64 -17.91
N THR A 228 24.23 -17.90 -18.30
CA THR A 228 22.91 -18.56 -18.37
C THR A 228 22.26 -18.56 -16.98
N ILE A 229 20.97 -18.23 -16.93
CA ILE A 229 20.18 -18.20 -15.70
C ILE A 229 19.63 -19.61 -15.45
N THR A 230 20.31 -20.37 -14.59
CA THR A 230 19.88 -21.70 -14.16
C THR A 230 19.03 -21.63 -12.89
N LEU A 231 18.30 -22.70 -12.55
CA LEU A 231 17.52 -22.78 -11.31
C LEU A 231 18.41 -22.61 -10.07
N GLN A 232 19.56 -23.27 -10.03
CA GLN A 232 20.50 -23.15 -8.92
C GLN A 232 20.96 -21.70 -8.72
N ARG A 233 21.29 -21.01 -9.81
CA ARG A 233 21.73 -19.61 -9.78
C ARG A 233 20.61 -18.65 -9.40
N ALA A 234 19.40 -18.94 -9.91
CA ALA A 234 18.09 -18.69 -9.32
C ALA A 234 18.11 -18.53 -7.79
N GLU A 235 18.23 -19.69 -7.15
CA GLU A 235 18.15 -19.87 -5.70
C GLU A 235 19.28 -19.13 -4.98
N GLU A 236 20.53 -19.26 -5.44
CA GLU A 236 21.70 -18.62 -4.84
C GLU A 236 21.60 -17.09 -4.82
N THR A 237 21.23 -16.48 -5.95
CA THR A 237 21.13 -15.02 -6.07
C THR A 237 19.96 -14.45 -5.27
N LEU A 238 18.89 -15.23 -5.12
CA LEU A 238 17.71 -14.86 -4.34
C LEU A 238 17.86 -15.19 -2.85
N GLY A 239 18.93 -15.90 -2.45
CA GLY A 239 19.15 -16.35 -1.08
C GLY A 239 18.12 -17.39 -0.62
N LEU A 240 17.59 -18.18 -1.56
CA LEU A 240 16.58 -19.20 -1.29
C LEU A 240 17.24 -20.56 -1.02
N PRO A 241 16.75 -21.32 -0.04
CA PRO A 241 17.24 -22.67 0.19
C PRO A 241 16.96 -23.55 -1.05
N PRO A 242 17.91 -24.42 -1.47
CA PRO A 242 17.75 -25.22 -2.67
C PRO A 242 16.52 -26.12 -2.61
N ARG A 243 15.80 -26.24 -3.73
CA ARG A 243 14.56 -27.03 -3.82
C ARG A 243 14.74 -28.48 -3.36
N GLU A 244 15.88 -29.09 -3.65
CA GLU A 244 16.19 -30.47 -3.26
C GLU A 244 16.29 -30.61 -1.74
N ARG A 245 16.94 -29.66 -1.07
CA ARG A 245 17.04 -29.61 0.39
C ARG A 245 15.68 -29.39 1.03
N MET A 246 14.85 -28.51 0.46
CA MET A 246 13.48 -28.30 0.93
C MET A 246 12.59 -29.54 0.78
N ARG A 247 12.78 -30.32 -0.30
CA ARG A 247 12.11 -31.61 -0.47
C ARG A 247 12.58 -32.64 0.55
N ALA A 248 13.88 -32.71 0.83
CA ALA A 248 14.42 -33.60 1.86
C ALA A 248 13.86 -33.26 3.24
N LEU A 249 13.81 -31.97 3.59
CA LEU A 249 13.23 -31.48 4.84
C LEU A 249 11.73 -31.84 4.95
N ALA A 250 10.96 -31.65 3.88
CA ALA A 250 9.55 -32.04 3.82
C ALA A 250 9.35 -33.57 3.95
N ALA A 251 10.22 -34.36 3.33
CA ALA A 251 10.19 -35.83 3.43
C ALA A 251 10.54 -36.32 4.84
N ALA A 252 11.55 -35.73 5.49
CA ALA A 252 11.90 -36.04 6.88
C ALA A 252 10.76 -35.72 7.84
N LEU A 253 10.08 -34.58 7.62
CA LEU A 253 8.88 -34.19 8.37
C LEU A 253 7.73 -35.19 8.19
N ALA A 254 7.54 -35.69 6.97
CA ALA A 254 6.51 -36.69 6.66
C ALA A 254 6.84 -38.10 7.18
N GLY A 255 8.12 -38.46 7.21
CA GLY A 255 8.62 -39.80 7.57
C GLY A 255 8.84 -40.04 9.07
N ASP A 256 8.49 -39.09 9.93
CA ASP A 256 8.72 -39.13 11.38
C ASP A 256 10.22 -39.23 11.78
N ASP A 257 11.13 -38.71 10.94
CA ASP A 257 12.58 -38.67 11.22
C ASP A 257 12.98 -37.35 11.91
N LEU A 258 12.98 -37.32 13.25
CA LEU A 258 13.28 -36.08 14.00
C LEU A 258 14.76 -35.74 13.92
N PRO A 259 15.68 -36.70 14.13
CA PRO A 259 17.11 -36.42 14.01
C PRO A 259 17.48 -35.87 12.63
N GLY A 260 17.01 -36.51 11.54
CA GLY A 260 17.30 -36.04 10.18
C GLY A 260 16.68 -34.66 9.89
N LEU A 261 15.47 -34.39 10.38
CA LEU A 261 14.82 -33.09 10.24
C LEU A 261 15.61 -31.95 10.90
N LEU A 262 16.08 -32.16 12.13
CA LEU A 262 16.85 -31.16 12.87
C LEU A 262 18.26 -30.99 12.32
N GLU A 263 18.90 -32.06 11.87
CA GLU A 263 20.21 -32.01 11.22
C GLU A 263 20.16 -31.19 9.92
N GLU A 264 19.18 -31.46 9.05
CA GLU A 264 18.97 -30.73 7.80
C GLU A 264 18.68 -29.23 8.05
N ALA A 265 17.85 -28.92 9.06
CA ALA A 265 17.59 -27.54 9.46
C ALA A 265 18.85 -26.83 9.97
N ALA A 266 19.67 -27.50 10.79
CA ALA A 266 20.93 -26.97 11.29
C ALA A 266 21.95 -26.75 10.15
N GLU A 267 21.95 -27.62 9.14
CA GLU A 267 22.80 -27.44 7.95
C GLU A 267 22.36 -26.28 7.07
N LEU A 268 21.05 -26.11 6.83
CA LEU A 268 20.53 -24.95 6.10
C LEU A 268 20.87 -23.64 6.84
N TYR A 269 20.74 -23.63 8.17
CA TYR A 269 21.13 -22.49 8.98
C TYR A 269 22.63 -22.21 8.89
N ARG A 270 23.49 -23.24 8.98
CA ARG A 270 24.95 -23.11 8.80
C ARG A 270 25.34 -22.63 7.41
N ALA A 271 24.55 -22.95 6.38
CA ALA A 271 24.72 -22.44 5.02
C ALA A 271 24.29 -20.97 4.86
N GLY A 272 23.72 -20.35 5.90
CA GLY A 272 23.37 -18.93 5.93
C GLY A 272 21.93 -18.62 5.53
N PHE A 273 21.06 -19.63 5.41
CA PHE A 273 19.64 -19.40 5.12
C PHE A 273 18.90 -18.91 6.37
N ALA A 274 18.13 -17.84 6.22
CA ALA A 274 17.32 -17.31 7.30
C ALA A 274 16.24 -18.34 7.73
N PRO A 275 16.10 -18.66 9.02
CA PRO A 275 15.11 -19.58 9.55
C PRO A 275 13.70 -19.35 9.03
N ARG A 276 13.26 -18.08 9.03
CA ARG A 276 11.97 -17.69 8.47
C ARG A 276 11.81 -18.09 7.00
N THR A 277 12.85 -17.89 6.19
CA THR A 277 12.81 -18.24 4.77
C THR A 277 12.70 -19.76 4.58
N VAL A 278 13.41 -20.54 5.38
CA VAL A 278 13.31 -22.02 5.36
C VAL A 278 11.87 -22.46 5.71
N ALA A 279 11.29 -21.90 6.77
CA ALA A 279 9.91 -22.21 7.16
C ALA A 279 8.87 -21.81 6.10
N GLU A 280 9.02 -20.63 5.49
CA GLU A 280 8.14 -20.14 4.42
C GLU A 280 8.24 -21.02 3.16
N GLN A 281 9.44 -21.43 2.76
CA GLN A 281 9.63 -22.34 1.62
C GLN A 281 9.09 -23.74 1.93
N LEU A 282 9.23 -24.23 3.16
CA LEU A 282 8.68 -25.52 3.57
C LEU A 282 7.15 -25.50 3.51
N ALA A 283 6.52 -24.47 4.08
CA ALA A 283 5.08 -24.28 4.02
C ALA A 283 4.58 -24.17 2.57
N ARG A 284 5.32 -23.49 1.68
CA ARG A 284 5.00 -23.44 0.26
C ARG A 284 5.07 -24.83 -0.38
N GLY A 285 6.13 -25.61 -0.15
CA GLY A 285 6.26 -26.97 -0.67
C GLY A 285 5.14 -27.91 -0.18
N LEU A 286 4.70 -27.76 1.07
CA LEU A 286 3.56 -28.52 1.62
C LEU A 286 2.23 -28.11 0.95
N ARG A 287 2.04 -26.83 0.65
CA ARG A 287 0.86 -26.33 -0.08
C ARG A 287 0.85 -26.86 -1.52
N ASP A 288 2.00 -26.88 -2.19
CA ASP A 288 2.12 -27.43 -3.54
C ASP A 288 1.75 -28.93 -3.54
N ALA A 289 2.25 -29.69 -2.55
CA ALA A 289 1.90 -31.10 -2.39
C ALA A 289 0.40 -31.33 -2.12
N LEU A 290 -0.26 -30.41 -1.39
CA LEU A 290 -1.71 -30.44 -1.18
C LEU A 290 -2.47 -30.24 -2.49
N HIS A 291 -2.09 -29.26 -3.30
CA HIS A 291 -2.69 -29.02 -4.61
C HIS A 291 -2.48 -30.22 -5.55
N GLU A 292 -1.26 -30.75 -5.60
CA GLU A 292 -0.94 -31.95 -6.38
C GLU A 292 -1.84 -33.13 -5.98
N GLN A 293 -2.05 -33.35 -4.68
CA GLN A 293 -2.92 -34.41 -4.18
C GLN A 293 -4.40 -34.20 -4.54
N LEU A 294 -4.91 -32.98 -4.46
CA LEU A 294 -6.29 -32.64 -4.85
C LEU A 294 -6.53 -32.85 -6.35
N GLU A 295 -5.49 -32.70 -7.16
CA GLU A 295 -5.50 -32.97 -8.59
C GLU A 295 -5.19 -34.44 -8.96
N GLY A 296 -4.97 -35.30 -7.97
CA GLY A 296 -4.66 -36.73 -8.17
C GLY A 296 -3.24 -37.00 -8.69
N ARG A 297 -2.31 -36.06 -8.52
CA ARG A 297 -0.88 -36.19 -8.87
C ARG A 297 -0.08 -36.80 -7.70
N PRO A 298 1.08 -37.44 -7.97
CA PRO A 298 1.94 -37.96 -6.91
C PRO A 298 2.44 -36.84 -6.01
N SER A 299 2.24 -36.96 -4.69
CA SER A 299 2.65 -35.97 -3.68
C SER A 299 3.53 -36.60 -2.59
N LEU A 300 3.75 -35.89 -1.48
CA LEU A 300 4.54 -36.31 -0.30
C LEU A 300 4.04 -37.58 0.43
N GLY A 301 3.01 -38.27 -0.07
CA GLY A 301 2.46 -39.48 0.56
C GLY A 301 1.72 -39.22 1.87
N LEU A 302 1.43 -37.96 2.19
CA LEU A 302 0.65 -37.53 3.34
C LEU A 302 -0.85 -37.47 3.00
N SER A 303 -1.71 -37.53 4.03
CA SER A 303 -3.14 -37.26 3.84
C SER A 303 -3.42 -35.76 3.76
N GLU A 304 -4.53 -35.36 3.12
CA GLU A 304 -4.99 -33.96 3.07
C GLU A 304 -5.05 -33.33 4.48
N ALA A 305 -5.63 -34.06 5.44
CA ALA A 305 -5.71 -33.63 6.83
C ALA A 305 -4.35 -33.52 7.53
N ALA A 306 -3.34 -34.29 7.12
CA ALA A 306 -1.98 -34.18 7.63
C ALA A 306 -1.29 -32.92 7.07
N LEU A 307 -1.40 -32.67 5.77
CA LEU A 307 -0.86 -31.47 5.12
C LEU A 307 -1.45 -30.19 5.70
N LEU A 308 -2.78 -30.15 5.91
CA LEU A 308 -3.45 -29.00 6.52
C LEU A 308 -2.97 -28.75 7.97
N ARG A 309 -2.76 -29.80 8.76
CA ARG A 309 -2.21 -29.68 10.13
C ARG A 309 -0.78 -29.14 10.13
N LEU A 310 0.06 -29.60 9.20
CA LEU A 310 1.43 -29.08 9.05
C LEU A 310 1.44 -27.61 8.65
N LEU A 311 0.64 -27.23 7.65
CA LEU A 311 0.51 -25.85 7.18
C LEU A 311 0.08 -24.94 8.33
N HIS A 312 -0.94 -25.34 9.09
CA HIS A 312 -1.42 -24.58 10.24
C HIS A 312 -0.34 -24.44 11.33
N ALA A 313 0.35 -25.51 11.69
CA ALA A 313 1.39 -25.47 12.71
C ALA A 313 2.60 -24.60 12.32
N LEU A 314 2.98 -24.59 11.04
CA LEU A 314 4.03 -23.69 10.54
C LEU A 314 3.56 -22.23 10.48
N ASP A 315 2.29 -21.99 10.13
CA ASP A 315 1.68 -20.66 10.08
C ASP A 315 1.61 -20.01 11.47
N GLU A 316 1.22 -20.76 12.50
CA GLU A 316 1.21 -20.28 13.89
C GLU A 316 2.59 -19.81 14.38
N GLU A 317 3.67 -20.41 13.87
CA GLU A 317 5.03 -20.06 14.26
C GLU A 317 5.61 -18.89 13.46
N GLN A 318 4.92 -18.42 12.38
CA GLN A 318 5.35 -17.24 11.62
C GLN A 318 5.43 -15.98 12.48
N GLU A 319 4.54 -15.83 13.46
CA GLU A 319 4.57 -14.69 14.40
C GLU A 319 5.81 -14.71 15.31
N ARG A 320 6.37 -15.89 15.60
CA ARG A 320 7.59 -16.03 16.42
C ARG A 320 8.84 -15.62 15.68
N PHE A 321 8.93 -15.94 14.39
CA PHE A 321 10.06 -15.52 13.55
C PHE A 321 10.19 -13.99 13.44
N VAL A 322 9.11 -13.23 13.68
CA VAL A 322 9.17 -11.76 13.77
C VAL A 322 9.98 -11.29 14.99
N ARG A 323 10.04 -12.10 16.06
CA ARG A 323 10.72 -11.76 17.32
C ARG A 323 12.13 -12.33 17.41
N TYR A 324 12.32 -13.57 16.96
CA TYR A 324 13.60 -14.29 17.03
C TYR A 324 13.78 -15.13 15.76
N ASP A 325 14.69 -14.72 14.88
CA ASP A 325 15.03 -15.41 13.63
C ASP A 325 16.35 -16.19 13.79
N ASP A 326 16.34 -17.20 14.67
CA ASP A 326 17.48 -18.05 14.97
C ASP A 326 17.16 -19.55 14.75
N LEU A 327 18.21 -20.37 14.86
CA LEU A 327 18.07 -21.83 14.68
C LEU A 327 17.10 -22.44 15.69
N TYR A 328 17.11 -21.96 16.94
CA TYR A 328 16.22 -22.48 17.99
C TYR A 328 14.74 -22.28 17.62
N SER A 329 14.37 -21.10 17.12
CA SER A 329 13.02 -20.85 16.60
C SER A 329 12.63 -21.79 15.46
N LEU A 330 13.57 -22.10 14.55
CA LEU A 330 13.32 -23.06 13.47
C LEU A 330 13.05 -24.46 14.02
N GLU A 331 13.91 -24.95 14.91
CA GLU A 331 13.78 -26.28 15.50
C GLU A 331 12.46 -26.42 16.26
N VAL A 332 12.08 -25.41 17.05
CA VAL A 332 10.79 -25.37 17.76
C VAL A 332 9.62 -25.44 16.77
N ALA A 333 9.67 -24.69 15.68
CA ALA A 333 8.61 -24.71 14.67
C ALA A 333 8.48 -26.07 14.00
N LEU A 334 9.60 -26.70 13.63
CA LEU A 334 9.63 -28.03 13.02
C LEU A 334 9.13 -29.13 13.98
N ILE A 335 9.51 -29.06 15.26
CA ILE A 335 9.03 -29.99 16.30
C ILE A 335 7.51 -29.85 16.49
N LYS A 336 7.00 -28.63 16.55
CA LYS A 336 5.55 -28.37 16.66
C LYS A 336 4.79 -28.88 15.45
N ALA A 337 5.30 -28.62 14.24
CA ALA A 337 4.72 -29.12 13.00
C ALA A 337 4.65 -30.65 13.01
N ARG A 338 5.73 -31.33 13.39
CA ARG A 338 5.75 -32.79 13.55
C ARG A 338 4.73 -33.28 14.58
N ASN A 339 4.65 -32.65 15.75
CA ASN A 339 3.71 -33.04 16.82
C ASN A 339 2.25 -32.88 16.39
N ALA A 340 1.96 -31.93 15.49
CA ALA A 340 0.63 -31.77 14.90
C ALA A 340 0.23 -32.98 14.04
N LEU A 341 1.18 -33.70 13.43
CA LEU A 341 0.91 -34.93 12.68
C LEU A 341 0.55 -36.10 13.59
N THR A 342 1.28 -36.27 14.69
CA THR A 342 1.13 -37.40 15.62
C THR A 342 -0.08 -37.26 16.57
N GLY A 343 -0.79 -36.13 16.52
CA GLY A 343 -1.99 -35.88 17.34
C GLY A 343 -1.66 -35.52 18.79
N ASN A 344 -0.39 -35.28 19.10
CA ASN A 344 0.06 -34.89 20.43
C ASN A 344 0.20 -33.36 20.48
N VAL A 345 -0.92 -32.66 20.34
CA VAL A 345 -0.97 -31.22 20.62
C VAL A 345 -0.96 -31.07 22.15
N PRO A 346 0.10 -30.51 22.78
CA PRO A 346 -0.08 -30.03 24.14
C PRO A 346 -1.13 -28.94 24.05
N ALA A 347 -2.26 -29.14 24.73
CA ALA A 347 -3.34 -28.17 24.79
C ALA A 347 -2.74 -26.77 25.04
N PRO A 348 -3.17 -25.72 24.33
CA PRO A 348 -2.69 -24.38 24.61
C PRO A 348 -2.94 -24.14 26.10
N ALA A 349 -1.87 -23.82 26.84
CA ALA A 349 -1.98 -23.48 28.25
C ALA A 349 -2.94 -22.30 28.34
N GLY A 350 -4.19 -22.61 28.66
CA GLY A 350 -5.24 -21.64 28.82
C GLY A 350 -4.77 -20.65 29.86
N THR A 351 -4.72 -19.38 29.49
CA THR A 351 -4.84 -18.31 30.46
C THR A 351 -6.14 -18.55 31.22
N GLU A 352 -6.04 -19.20 32.39
CA GLU A 352 -7.10 -19.28 33.38
C GLU A 352 -7.41 -17.85 33.83
N VAL A 353 -8.39 -17.23 33.18
CA VAL A 353 -9.11 -16.10 33.73
C VAL A 353 -9.99 -16.69 34.84
N ALA A 354 -9.51 -16.58 36.08
CA ALA A 354 -10.25 -16.94 37.27
C ALA A 354 -11.61 -16.22 37.30
N PRO A 355 -12.75 -16.93 37.43
CA PRO A 355 -14.02 -16.30 37.75
C PRO A 355 -14.03 -15.96 39.25
N GLY A 356 -14.22 -14.68 39.55
CA GLY A 356 -14.33 -14.17 40.92
C GLY A 356 -15.58 -14.62 41.66
N ASP A 357 -15.39 -14.76 42.97
CA ASP A 357 -16.33 -14.56 44.07
C ASP A 357 -17.66 -15.33 44.12
N THR A 358 -17.67 -16.35 44.98
CA THR A 358 -18.76 -16.52 45.97
C THR A 358 -18.19 -16.88 47.35
N ARG A 359 -18.58 -16.08 48.35
CA ARG A 359 -18.16 -16.12 49.76
C ARG A 359 -18.71 -17.32 50.54
N ALA A 360 -17.91 -17.77 51.53
CA ALA A 360 -18.24 -17.84 52.97
C ALA A 360 -17.90 -19.18 53.67
N GLY A 361 -17.20 -19.09 54.81
CA GLY A 361 -17.47 -19.97 55.96
C GLY A 361 -16.33 -20.79 56.58
N ALA A 362 -15.53 -20.14 57.45
CA ALA A 362 -15.08 -20.58 58.78
C ALA A 362 -14.37 -21.94 59.07
N ASP A 363 -13.31 -21.77 59.89
CA ASP A 363 -12.73 -22.69 60.89
C ASP A 363 -11.96 -23.95 60.46
N ALA A 364 -10.63 -23.92 60.63
CA ALA A 364 -9.95 -24.65 61.72
C ALA A 364 -8.42 -24.69 61.51
N MET A 365 -7.68 -24.23 62.53
CA MET A 365 -6.24 -24.39 62.69
C MET A 365 -5.94 -25.71 63.44
N PRO A 366 -4.80 -26.39 63.20
CA PRO A 366 -3.78 -26.42 64.26
C PRO A 366 -2.31 -26.37 63.80
N ARG A 367 -1.58 -25.45 64.43
CA ARG A 367 -0.29 -25.56 65.16
C ARG A 367 0.98 -26.21 64.55
N ARG A 368 1.97 -25.32 64.35
CA ARG A 368 3.36 -25.27 64.89
C ARG A 368 4.30 -26.48 64.75
N GLY A 369 5.37 -26.24 64.00
CA GLY A 369 6.74 -26.70 64.27
C GLY A 369 7.75 -25.69 63.70
N ALA A 370 8.73 -25.27 64.49
CA ALA A 370 9.86 -24.40 64.12
C ALA A 370 11.14 -24.98 64.75
N PRO A 371 12.37 -24.48 64.51
CA PRO A 371 12.94 -23.75 63.36
C PRO A 371 14.28 -24.40 62.85
N ALA A 372 14.85 -23.92 61.75
CA ALA A 372 16.31 -23.82 61.57
C ALA A 372 16.69 -22.91 60.39
N SER A 373 17.68 -22.04 60.63
CA SER A 373 18.22 -20.98 59.78
C SER A 373 19.24 -21.46 58.73
N ALA A 374 19.34 -20.78 57.59
CA ALA A 374 20.62 -20.24 57.05
C ALA A 374 20.42 -19.48 55.72
N GLY A 375 21.06 -18.30 55.62
CA GLY A 375 21.63 -17.79 54.36
C GLY A 375 20.84 -16.73 53.59
N ALA A 376 20.96 -15.46 53.99
CA ALA A 376 20.58 -14.29 53.19
C ALA A 376 21.83 -13.64 52.56
N ALA A 377 21.74 -13.31 51.27
CA ALA A 377 22.67 -12.48 50.50
C ALA A 377 21.86 -11.53 49.56
N PRO A 378 22.43 -10.38 49.14
CA PRO A 378 21.76 -9.09 49.30
C PRO A 378 21.07 -8.52 48.03
N ALA A 379 20.14 -7.60 48.25
CA ALA A 379 19.48 -6.79 47.22
C ALA A 379 20.38 -5.64 46.71
N PRO A 380 20.30 -5.26 45.41
CA PRO A 380 21.06 -4.15 44.85
C PRO A 380 20.46 -2.78 45.21
N ARG A 381 21.34 -1.79 45.42
CA ARG A 381 21.01 -0.37 45.65
C ARG A 381 20.78 0.39 44.33
N PRO A 382 19.96 1.45 44.32
CA PRO A 382 19.74 2.30 43.15
C PRO A 382 20.91 3.28 42.92
N VAL A 383 21.32 3.45 41.67
CA VAL A 383 22.35 4.41 41.23
C VAL A 383 21.66 5.66 40.67
N ALA A 384 22.07 6.84 41.15
CA ALA A 384 21.64 8.15 40.70
C ALA A 384 22.30 8.56 39.36
N PRO A 385 21.66 9.43 38.55
CA PRO A 385 22.21 9.86 37.27
C PRO A 385 23.35 10.90 37.43
N PRO A 386 24.37 10.90 36.55
CA PRO A 386 25.41 11.92 36.55
C PRO A 386 24.96 13.23 35.87
N ALA A 387 25.54 14.33 36.38
CA ALA A 387 25.29 15.71 36.00
C ALA A 387 25.83 16.08 34.61
N ALA A 388 25.19 17.07 33.99
CA ALA A 388 25.55 17.66 32.71
C ALA A 388 26.66 18.71 32.85
N ASP A 389 27.65 18.67 31.96
CA ASP A 389 28.65 19.72 31.76
C ASP A 389 28.23 20.70 30.65
N PRO A 390 28.68 21.98 30.72
CA PRO A 390 28.15 23.08 29.93
C PRO A 390 28.80 23.25 28.55
N ALA A 391 28.02 23.77 27.60
CA ALA A 391 28.43 24.14 26.25
C ALA A 391 29.36 25.38 26.22
N PRO A 392 30.34 25.46 25.30
CA PRO A 392 31.15 26.65 25.10
C PRO A 392 30.55 27.61 24.04
N ALA A 393 30.66 28.91 24.33
CA ALA A 393 30.35 30.03 23.43
C ALA A 393 31.48 30.32 22.42
N PRO A 394 31.22 30.97 21.27
CA PRO A 394 32.25 31.31 20.30
C PRO A 394 32.87 32.69 20.58
N ALA A 395 34.20 32.80 20.38
CA ALA A 395 34.97 34.04 20.39
C ALA A 395 35.70 34.25 19.06
N ALA A 396 35.91 35.52 18.71
CA ALA A 396 36.32 36.04 17.40
C ALA A 396 37.85 36.28 17.23
N GLY A 397 38.28 36.41 15.96
CA GLY A 397 39.50 37.11 15.47
C GLY A 397 40.76 36.24 15.24
N ALA A 398 41.62 36.40 14.23
CA ALA A 398 41.75 37.39 13.15
C ALA A 398 42.81 36.95 12.09
N ALA A 399 42.67 37.53 10.87
CA ALA A 399 43.68 37.95 9.87
C ALA A 399 44.58 36.94 9.10
N THR A 400 44.50 36.98 7.75
CA THR A 400 45.51 37.56 6.82
C THR A 400 44.96 37.51 5.38
N GLY A 401 45.24 38.53 4.55
CA GLY A 401 44.48 38.82 3.30
C GLY A 401 45.28 38.83 2.00
N ALA A 402 44.62 39.29 0.92
CA ALA A 402 45.21 39.97 -0.24
C ALA A 402 44.14 40.45 -1.26
N ALA A 403 44.12 41.78 -1.47
CA ALA A 403 43.99 42.54 -2.72
C ALA A 403 42.76 42.47 -3.67
N SER A 404 41.99 43.58 -3.70
CA SER A 404 41.96 44.61 -4.79
C SER A 404 40.62 44.93 -5.50
N ALA A 405 40.19 46.21 -5.36
CA ALA A 405 39.53 47.14 -6.33
C ALA A 405 38.13 46.79 -6.90
N ALA A 406 37.15 47.69 -7.12
CA ALA A 406 37.01 49.16 -7.06
C ALA A 406 35.50 49.54 -7.00
N ALA A 407 35.26 50.84 -6.76
CA ALA A 407 34.03 51.60 -6.53
C ALA A 407 32.85 51.42 -7.52
N ALA A 408 31.61 51.59 -7.02
CA ALA A 408 30.76 52.79 -7.25
C ALA A 408 29.29 52.51 -6.87
N GLU A 409 28.71 53.35 -5.99
CA GLU A 409 27.25 53.58 -5.90
C GLU A 409 26.82 54.62 -6.95
N PRO A 410 25.53 54.66 -7.31
CA PRO A 410 24.73 55.74 -6.72
C PRO A 410 23.29 55.36 -6.32
N ASP A 411 22.76 56.23 -5.46
CA ASP A 411 21.36 56.42 -5.05
C ASP A 411 20.32 56.21 -6.16
N ASP A 412 19.19 55.60 -5.80
CA ASP A 412 17.90 56.12 -6.24
C ASP A 412 16.79 55.74 -5.24
N GLU A 413 16.13 56.79 -4.78
CA GLU A 413 15.04 56.85 -3.81
C GLU A 413 13.71 56.53 -4.51
N VAL A 414 13.04 55.43 -4.15
CA VAL A 414 11.71 55.07 -4.70
C VAL A 414 10.66 55.11 -3.57
N PRO A 415 9.60 55.92 -3.68
CA PRO A 415 8.58 56.03 -2.64
C PRO A 415 7.63 54.81 -2.60
N PRO A 416 6.96 54.57 -1.45
CA PRO A 416 6.18 53.35 -1.21
C PRO A 416 4.89 53.27 -2.03
N PHE A 417 4.61 52.07 -2.53
CA PHE A 417 3.43 51.68 -3.29
C PHE A 417 2.26 51.33 -2.34
N GLU A 418 1.13 52.05 -2.43
CA GLU A 418 -0.11 51.75 -1.68
C GLU A 418 -1.13 50.95 -2.53
N PRO A 419 -1.63 49.79 -2.07
CA PRO A 419 -2.62 49.01 -2.78
C PRO A 419 -4.02 49.16 -2.15
N ASN A 420 -4.84 50.11 -2.61
CA ASN A 420 -6.30 49.97 -2.64
C ASN A 420 -7.01 51.20 -3.21
N ARG A 421 -7.47 51.12 -4.46
CA ARG A 421 -8.60 51.94 -4.93
C ARG A 421 -9.37 51.19 -6.03
N PRO A 422 -10.56 50.64 -5.74
CA PRO A 422 -11.39 50.06 -6.79
C PRO A 422 -12.04 51.15 -7.63
N ALA A 423 -11.87 51.04 -8.95
CA ALA A 423 -12.52 51.88 -9.94
C ALA A 423 -14.03 51.65 -9.93
N ARG A 424 -14.79 52.74 -9.78
CA ARG A 424 -16.25 52.77 -9.93
C ARG A 424 -16.61 52.45 -11.39
N ARG A 425 -17.23 51.29 -11.64
CA ARG A 425 -18.01 51.02 -12.85
C ARG A 425 -19.49 51.03 -12.49
N THR A 426 -20.23 51.85 -13.22
CA THR A 426 -21.69 52.01 -13.21
C THR A 426 -22.39 50.68 -13.54
N PRO A 427 -23.52 50.35 -12.88
CA PRO A 427 -24.26 49.13 -13.18
C PRO A 427 -25.16 49.32 -14.41
N ALA A 428 -25.01 48.43 -15.39
CA ALA A 428 -25.97 48.25 -16.46
C ALA A 428 -27.14 47.38 -15.95
N ARG A 429 -28.35 47.88 -16.21
CA ARG A 429 -29.66 47.34 -15.84
C ARG A 429 -29.93 46.00 -16.54
N ALA A 430 -30.12 44.93 -15.78
CA ALA A 430 -30.66 43.65 -16.27
C ALA A 430 -32.22 43.68 -16.23
N PRO A 431 -32.91 43.14 -17.24
CA PRO A 431 -34.36 42.96 -17.21
C PRO A 431 -34.77 41.72 -16.38
N ALA A 432 -35.99 41.78 -15.84
CA ALA A 432 -36.61 40.83 -14.92
C ALA A 432 -36.84 39.41 -15.53
N PRO A 433 -36.97 38.37 -14.68
CA PRO A 433 -37.23 37.00 -15.13
C PRO A 433 -38.71 36.79 -15.49
N ASP A 434 -38.94 36.16 -16.64
CA ASP A 434 -40.26 35.71 -17.11
C ASP A 434 -40.72 34.43 -16.42
N ALA A 435 -42.05 34.28 -16.41
CA ALA A 435 -42.88 33.36 -15.66
C ALA A 435 -42.57 31.86 -15.81
N ALA A 436 -42.71 31.14 -14.70
CA ALA A 436 -42.90 29.70 -14.66
C ALA A 436 -44.32 29.34 -15.13
N PRO A 437 -44.52 28.25 -15.91
CA PRO A 437 -45.83 27.67 -16.10
C PRO A 437 -46.14 26.67 -14.98
N ALA A 438 -47.31 26.87 -14.34
CA ALA A 438 -48.01 25.89 -13.53
C ALA A 438 -48.73 24.89 -14.45
N ASP A 439 -48.64 23.59 -14.13
CA ASP A 439 -49.77 22.65 -14.08
C ASP A 439 -49.27 21.19 -14.05
N ALA A 440 -49.45 20.53 -12.90
CA ALA A 440 -49.80 19.10 -12.81
C ALA A 440 -50.28 18.80 -11.38
N ALA A 441 -51.55 18.42 -11.27
CA ALA A 441 -52.27 18.12 -10.04
C ALA A 441 -51.70 16.89 -9.29
N PRO A 442 -51.85 16.84 -7.94
CA PRO A 442 -51.47 15.68 -7.14
C PRO A 442 -52.53 14.58 -7.22
N VAL A 443 -52.06 13.33 -7.32
CA VAL A 443 -52.90 12.13 -7.25
C VAL A 443 -53.13 11.79 -5.78
N ASP A 444 -54.40 11.77 -5.37
CA ASP A 444 -54.86 11.27 -4.08
C ASP A 444 -54.63 9.75 -3.96
N ALA A 445 -53.96 9.34 -2.88
CA ALA A 445 -54.07 7.99 -2.34
C ALA A 445 -54.33 8.09 -0.83
N ALA A 446 -55.63 8.04 -0.49
CA ALA A 446 -56.11 7.93 0.87
C ALA A 446 -55.95 6.49 1.39
N ALA A 447 -55.28 6.32 2.53
CA ALA A 447 -55.55 5.24 3.48
C ALA A 447 -54.85 5.53 4.82
N GLY A 448 -55.63 5.69 5.90
CA GLY A 448 -55.15 5.60 7.28
C GLY A 448 -55.07 6.92 8.05
N ALA A 449 -56.24 7.48 8.40
CA ALA A 449 -56.32 8.49 9.45
C ALA A 449 -56.00 7.84 10.80
N GLN A 450 -54.79 8.07 11.31
CA GLN A 450 -54.44 7.82 12.70
C GLN A 450 -53.74 9.07 13.24
N GLU A 451 -54.33 9.65 14.29
CA GLU A 451 -53.93 10.90 14.95
C GLU A 451 -52.41 11.15 14.92
N ARG A 452 -51.96 12.18 14.18
CA ARG A 452 -50.63 12.75 14.38
C ARG A 452 -50.60 13.46 15.74
N ARG A 453 -50.42 12.71 16.82
CA ARG A 453 -50.02 13.27 18.11
C ARG A 453 -48.60 13.80 17.94
N SER A 454 -48.44 15.12 18.06
CA SER A 454 -47.12 15.74 18.15
C SER A 454 -46.36 15.11 19.32
N LEU A 455 -45.44 14.20 19.03
CA LEU A 455 -44.58 13.61 20.05
C LEU A 455 -43.62 14.69 20.52
N SER A 456 -43.84 15.23 21.72
CA SER A 456 -42.88 16.14 22.32
C SER A 456 -41.59 15.37 22.63
N TRP A 457 -40.44 16.03 22.46
CA TRP A 457 -39.12 15.46 22.77
C TRP A 457 -39.05 14.91 24.21
N HIS A 458 -39.80 15.54 25.13
CA HIS A 458 -39.96 15.08 26.50
C HIS A 458 -40.60 13.69 26.63
N ALA A 459 -41.60 13.38 25.80
CA ALA A 459 -42.25 12.07 25.79
C ALA A 459 -41.33 10.96 25.25
N VAL A 460 -40.47 11.29 24.28
CA VAL A 460 -39.47 10.37 23.72
C VAL A 460 -38.39 10.04 24.74
N ARG A 461 -37.87 11.05 25.45
CA ARG A 461 -36.86 10.83 26.50
C ARG A 461 -37.41 10.07 27.71
N GLY A 462 -38.70 10.22 28.02
CA GLY A 462 -39.36 9.51 29.12
C GLY A 462 -39.41 8.00 28.92
N LYS A 463 -39.53 7.53 27.67
CA LYS A 463 -39.61 6.11 27.32
C LYS A 463 -38.25 5.44 27.04
N ALA A 464 -37.16 6.20 26.95
CA ALA A 464 -35.83 5.67 26.66
C ALA A 464 -35.14 5.09 27.91
N GLY A 465 -34.52 3.93 27.76
CA GLY A 465 -33.71 3.28 28.81
C GLY A 465 -32.44 4.07 29.16
N PRO A 466 -31.78 3.77 30.31
CA PRO A 466 -30.68 4.57 30.84
C PRO A 466 -29.50 4.71 29.89
N GLN A 467 -29.17 3.66 29.13
CA GLN A 467 -28.04 3.62 28.20
C GLN A 467 -28.31 4.44 26.93
N LEU A 468 -29.57 4.53 26.47
CA LEU A 468 -29.93 5.31 25.28
C LEU A 468 -30.02 6.81 25.58
N LYS A 469 -30.36 7.18 26.83
CA LYS A 469 -30.47 8.59 27.25
C LYS A 469 -29.16 9.38 27.12
N ALA A 470 -28.01 8.70 27.20
CA ALA A 470 -26.69 9.32 27.05
C ALA A 470 -26.39 9.79 25.62
N PHE A 471 -27.08 9.24 24.61
CA PHE A 471 -26.87 9.55 23.19
C PHE A 471 -27.93 10.48 22.60
N LEU A 472 -28.96 10.86 23.38
CA LEU A 472 -30.03 11.76 22.94
C LEU A 472 -29.68 13.22 23.26
N MET A 473 -29.02 13.92 22.34
CA MET A 473 -28.82 15.37 22.43
C MET A 473 -30.03 16.14 21.86
N PRO A 474 -30.42 17.29 22.45
CA PRO A 474 -31.47 18.13 21.88
C PRO A 474 -30.97 18.77 20.58
N ALA A 475 -31.77 18.65 19.51
CA ALA A 475 -31.56 19.47 18.32
C ALA A 475 -31.72 20.96 18.70
N THR A 476 -30.73 21.78 18.39
CA THR A 476 -30.83 23.23 18.54
C THR A 476 -31.53 23.77 17.31
N ALA A 477 -32.76 24.24 17.48
CA ALA A 477 -33.47 24.95 16.42
C ALA A 477 -32.75 26.28 16.14
N THR A 478 -32.34 26.50 14.90
CA THR A 478 -31.98 27.84 14.42
C THR A 478 -33.28 28.62 14.14
N GLN A 479 -33.25 29.95 14.22
CA GLN A 479 -34.45 30.80 14.21
C GLN A 479 -35.26 30.78 12.91
N ASP A 480 -34.81 30.08 11.87
CA ASP A 480 -35.57 29.84 10.65
C ASP A 480 -35.97 28.35 10.65
N GLY A 481 -37.16 28.08 11.17
CA GLY A 481 -37.61 26.75 11.59
C GLY A 481 -37.85 25.73 10.46
N ASP A 482 -36.79 25.15 9.93
CA ASP A 482 -36.82 23.82 9.31
C ASP A 482 -35.88 22.87 10.07
N VAL A 483 -36.41 21.69 10.42
CA VAL A 483 -35.74 20.65 11.23
C VAL A 483 -34.86 19.75 10.40
#